data_AF-A0A963VPS2-F1
#
_entry.id   AF-A0A963VPS2-F1
#
_cell.length_a   1.000
_cell.length_b   1.000
_cell.length_c   1.000
_cell.angle_alpha   90.00
_cell.angle_beta   90.00
_cell.angle_gamma   90.00
#
_symmetry.space_group_name_H-M   'P 1'
#
loop_
_entity.id
_entity.type
_entity.pdbx_description
1 polymer ?
#
loop_
_entity_poly.entity_id
_entity_poly.type
_entity_poly.pdbx_seq_one_letter_code
_entity_poly.pdbx_strand_id
1 'polypeptide(L)'
;MDFRTGDGSDIALETEAVEAAAVAPAKPAAAPDADGKAQTPAVSMSRTDQGSEGLVAEKAAQAMAQVAKAAAEPIDSKGVRDRRFTIQTDDSRDALLTAFGKETLVDRYLLPGENFQDLFARVADAYADDQDHAQRLYDYISKLWFMPATPVLSNGGTGRGLPISCYLNSVDDSLEGIVNTWNENVWLA
;
A
#
# COMPACT_ATOMS: atom_id res chain seq x y z
N MET A 1 -5.12 55.31 5.25
CA MET A 1 -5.12 55.47 3.79
C MET A 1 -5.25 54.08 3.19
N ASP A 2 -6.27 53.95 2.36
CA ASP A 2 -6.91 52.75 1.82
C ASP A 2 -6.07 52.03 0.75
N PHE A 3 -6.13 50.69 0.69
CA PHE A 3 -5.77 49.92 -0.50
C PHE A 3 -6.59 48.62 -0.59
N ARG A 4 -7.80 48.77 -1.14
CA ARG A 4 -8.48 47.86 -2.09
C ARG A 4 -9.14 46.59 -1.56
N THR A 5 -10.47 46.68 -1.57
CA THR A 5 -11.42 45.70 -2.10
C THR A 5 -10.95 44.97 -3.37
N GLY A 6 -11.15 43.66 -3.38
CA GLY A 6 -11.17 42.75 -4.53
C GLY A 6 -11.36 41.32 -4.00
N ASP A 7 -12.60 40.84 -3.88
CA ASP A 7 -13.25 39.92 -4.84
C ASP A 7 -12.48 38.61 -5.09
N GLY A 8 -13.14 37.50 -4.72
CA GLY A 8 -12.56 36.16 -4.80
C GLY A 8 -13.53 35.12 -4.25
N SER A 9 -14.75 35.14 -4.76
CA SER A 9 -15.71 34.05 -4.65
C SER A 9 -15.14 32.76 -5.27
N ASP A 10 -15.56 31.63 -4.71
CA ASP A 10 -15.66 30.33 -5.37
C ASP A 10 -14.34 29.62 -5.75
N ILE A 11 -13.81 28.81 -4.83
CA ILE A 11 -13.03 27.61 -5.22
C ILE A 11 -14.01 26.44 -5.22
N ALA A 12 -14.72 26.30 -6.33
CA ALA A 12 -15.35 25.05 -6.73
C ALA A 12 -14.23 24.09 -7.17
N LEU A 13 -14.08 22.98 -6.44
CA LEU A 13 -13.26 21.85 -6.87
C LEU A 13 -14.01 21.11 -7.99
N GLU A 14 -13.76 21.50 -9.23
CA GLU A 14 -14.14 20.72 -10.41
C GLU A 14 -13.26 19.47 -10.49
N THR A 15 -13.87 18.30 -10.31
CA THR A 15 -13.26 17.01 -10.55
C THR A 15 -13.27 16.70 -12.04
N GLU A 16 -12.15 16.92 -12.72
CA GLU A 16 -11.96 16.38 -14.07
C GLU A 16 -11.45 14.93 -14.00
N ALA A 17 -12.30 14.02 -14.47
CA ALA A 17 -11.98 12.62 -14.70
C ALA A 17 -11.07 12.50 -15.93
N VAL A 18 -9.88 11.92 -15.76
CA VAL A 18 -9.01 11.57 -16.89
C VAL A 18 -9.44 10.21 -17.43
N GLU A 19 -10.03 10.25 -18.62
CA GLU A 19 -10.55 9.12 -19.38
C GLU A 19 -9.39 8.26 -19.95
N ALA A 20 -9.41 6.96 -19.66
CA ALA A 20 -8.42 6.00 -20.15
C ALA A 20 -8.68 5.66 -21.63
N ALA A 21 -7.75 6.02 -22.52
CA ALA A 21 -7.81 5.70 -23.94
C ALA A 21 -7.66 4.19 -24.18
N ALA A 22 -8.71 3.58 -24.76
CA ALA A 22 -8.71 2.20 -25.21
C ALA A 22 -7.88 2.02 -26.50
N VAL A 23 -6.96 1.06 -26.50
CA VAL A 23 -6.22 0.63 -27.69
C VAL A 23 -7.03 -0.46 -28.42
N ALA A 24 -7.41 -0.18 -29.67
CA ALA A 24 -8.14 -1.11 -30.53
C ALA A 24 -7.22 -2.20 -31.13
N PRO A 25 -7.67 -3.47 -31.29
CA PRO A 25 -6.88 -4.51 -31.92
C PRO A 25 -6.95 -4.45 -33.45
N ALA A 26 -5.79 -4.66 -34.07
CA ALA A 26 -5.62 -4.71 -35.53
C ALA A 26 -6.25 -5.97 -36.16
N LYS A 27 -6.89 -5.77 -37.31
CA LYS A 27 -7.55 -6.79 -38.14
C LYS A 27 -6.53 -7.47 -39.09
N PRO A 28 -6.51 -8.81 -39.26
CA PRO A 28 -5.72 -9.43 -40.32
C PRO A 28 -6.47 -9.46 -41.66
N ALA A 29 -5.70 -9.31 -42.74
CA ALA A 29 -6.13 -9.32 -44.13
C ALA A 29 -6.37 -10.74 -44.68
N ALA A 30 -7.24 -10.85 -45.67
CA ALA A 30 -7.57 -12.08 -46.40
C ALA A 30 -7.04 -12.05 -47.85
N ALA A 31 -6.67 -13.22 -48.40
CA ALA A 31 -6.46 -13.51 -49.82
C ALA A 31 -6.60 -15.05 -50.05
N PRO A 32 -6.86 -15.58 -51.27
CA PRO A 32 -8.04 -16.43 -51.54
C PRO A 32 -7.81 -17.86 -52.11
N ASP A 33 -8.91 -18.65 -52.02
CA ASP A 33 -9.49 -19.76 -52.82
C ASP A 33 -8.69 -20.81 -53.61
N ALA A 34 -9.04 -22.10 -53.41
CA ALA A 34 -9.45 -23.04 -54.48
C ALA A 34 -9.98 -24.42 -53.95
N ASP A 35 -11.23 -24.73 -54.33
CA ASP A 35 -11.96 -26.01 -54.54
C ASP A 35 -11.55 -27.38 -53.94
N GLY A 36 -12.55 -28.11 -53.40
CA GLY A 36 -12.51 -29.59 -53.33
C GLY A 36 -13.43 -30.33 -52.34
N LYS A 37 -14.70 -30.58 -52.73
CA LYS A 37 -15.65 -31.67 -52.34
C LYS A 37 -15.67 -32.32 -50.94
N ALA A 38 -16.85 -32.16 -50.31
CA ALA A 38 -17.71 -33.16 -49.61
C ALA A 38 -17.14 -34.11 -48.54
N GLN A 39 -17.58 -33.91 -47.29
CA GLN A 39 -18.10 -34.95 -46.38
C GLN A 39 -18.69 -34.31 -45.10
N THR A 40 -19.98 -34.51 -44.85
CA THR A 40 -20.59 -34.27 -43.54
C THR A 40 -20.12 -35.32 -42.55
N PRO A 41 -19.87 -34.93 -41.28
CA PRO A 41 -20.54 -35.69 -40.24
C PRO A 41 -21.07 -34.84 -39.08
N ALA A 42 -22.16 -35.36 -38.51
CA ALA A 42 -22.54 -35.29 -37.10
C ALA A 42 -22.73 -33.91 -36.44
N VAL A 43 -24.02 -33.56 -36.29
CA VAL A 43 -24.65 -32.80 -35.20
C VAL A 43 -23.93 -31.51 -34.76
N SER A 44 -24.47 -30.36 -35.19
CA SER A 44 -24.09 -29.05 -34.70
C SER A 44 -24.33 -28.93 -33.19
N MET A 45 -23.28 -29.01 -32.39
CA MET A 45 -23.27 -28.57 -30.99
C MET A 45 -23.21 -27.04 -30.97
N SER A 46 -24.33 -26.38 -31.26
CA SER A 46 -24.51 -24.95 -30.98
C SER A 46 -25.25 -24.79 -29.65
N ARG A 47 -24.55 -25.10 -28.57
CA ARG A 47 -24.83 -24.49 -27.26
C ARG A 47 -23.55 -23.81 -26.83
N THR A 48 -23.53 -22.50 -26.96
CA THR A 48 -22.60 -21.66 -26.21
C THR A 48 -22.74 -22.04 -24.75
N ASP A 49 -21.70 -22.62 -24.16
CA ASP A 49 -21.65 -22.98 -22.74
C ASP A 49 -21.56 -21.70 -21.92
N GLN A 50 -22.69 -20.98 -21.83
CA GLN A 50 -22.81 -19.76 -21.03
C GLN A 50 -22.71 -20.06 -19.53
N GLY A 51 -22.78 -21.35 -19.14
CA GLY A 51 -22.70 -21.78 -17.76
C GLY A 51 -21.28 -21.65 -17.20
N SER A 52 -20.26 -22.06 -17.96
CA SER A 52 -18.87 -21.93 -17.52
C SER A 52 -18.40 -20.47 -17.45
N GLU A 53 -18.74 -19.64 -18.44
CA GLU A 53 -18.43 -18.20 -18.41
C GLU A 53 -19.16 -17.48 -17.26
N GLY A 54 -20.42 -17.81 -17.02
CA GLY A 54 -21.20 -17.28 -15.89
C GLY A 54 -20.65 -17.70 -14.54
N LEU A 55 -20.23 -18.96 -14.38
CA LEU A 55 -19.61 -19.46 -13.15
C LEU A 55 -18.21 -18.86 -12.92
N VAL A 56 -17.45 -18.62 -13.98
CA VAL A 56 -16.15 -17.93 -13.89
C VAL A 56 -16.35 -16.47 -13.50
N ALA A 57 -17.34 -15.79 -14.10
CA ALA A 57 -17.69 -14.41 -13.74
C ALA A 57 -18.20 -14.30 -12.30
N GLU A 58 -19.03 -15.23 -11.85
CA GLU A 58 -19.56 -15.26 -10.49
C GLU A 58 -18.46 -15.56 -9.47
N LYS A 59 -17.56 -16.52 -9.75
CA LYS A 59 -16.40 -16.80 -8.87
C LYS A 59 -15.39 -15.66 -8.87
N ALA A 60 -15.17 -15.00 -10.00
CA ALA A 60 -14.35 -13.80 -10.06
C ALA A 60 -14.98 -12.65 -9.26
N ALA A 61 -16.29 -12.45 -9.38
CA ALA A 61 -17.02 -11.45 -8.59
C ALA A 61 -16.99 -11.77 -7.08
N GLN A 62 -17.14 -13.03 -6.70
CA GLN A 62 -17.02 -13.47 -5.30
C GLN A 62 -15.59 -13.29 -4.76
N ALA A 63 -14.57 -13.60 -5.57
CA ALA A 63 -13.16 -13.36 -5.22
C ALA A 63 -12.89 -11.86 -5.06
N MET A 64 -13.36 -11.02 -5.98
CA MET A 64 -13.23 -9.57 -5.90
C MET A 64 -14.01 -8.99 -4.72
N ALA A 65 -15.18 -9.54 -4.39
CA ALA A 65 -15.94 -9.16 -3.21
C ALA A 65 -15.24 -9.58 -1.91
N GLN A 66 -14.55 -10.73 -1.89
CA GLN A 66 -13.70 -11.12 -0.77
C GLN A 66 -12.50 -10.19 -0.60
N VAL A 67 -11.83 -9.82 -1.70
CA VAL A 67 -10.72 -8.86 -1.69
C VAL A 67 -11.21 -7.49 -1.21
N ALA A 68 -12.36 -7.02 -1.68
CA ALA A 68 -12.96 -5.76 -1.22
C ALA A 68 -13.35 -5.79 0.26
N LYS A 69 -13.84 -6.93 0.75
CA LYS A 69 -14.21 -7.11 2.17
C LYS A 69 -12.97 -7.19 3.07
N ALA A 70 -11.89 -7.83 2.63
CA ALA A 70 -10.61 -7.86 3.33
C ALA A 70 -9.95 -6.47 3.38
N ALA A 71 -10.05 -5.68 2.30
CA ALA A 71 -9.61 -4.29 2.27
C ALA A 71 -10.44 -3.35 3.17
N ALA A 72 -11.63 -3.78 3.59
CA ALA A 72 -12.54 -3.02 4.44
C ALA A 72 -12.50 -3.43 5.92
N GLU A 73 -11.66 -4.38 6.32
CA GLU A 73 -11.51 -4.70 7.74
C GLU A 73 -10.91 -3.51 8.51
N PRO A 74 -11.42 -3.24 9.74
CA PRO A 74 -10.93 -2.14 10.53
C PRO A 74 -9.43 -2.32 10.78
N ILE A 75 -8.65 -1.30 10.44
CA ILE A 75 -7.20 -1.30 10.63
C ILE A 75 -6.93 -1.35 12.14
N ASP A 76 -6.57 -2.54 12.65
CA ASP A 76 -6.15 -2.68 14.04
C ASP A 76 -4.78 -2.05 14.22
N SER A 77 -4.69 -1.15 15.20
CA SER A 77 -3.42 -0.60 15.68
C SER A 77 -2.39 -1.69 16.03
N LYS A 78 -2.80 -2.90 16.43
CA LYS A 78 -1.88 -3.99 16.77
C LYS A 78 -1.65 -4.99 15.63
N GLY A 79 -2.30 -4.79 14.49
CA GLY A 79 -2.15 -5.62 13.30
C GLY A 79 -0.93 -5.22 12.46
N VAL A 80 -0.22 -6.24 11.98
CA VAL A 80 0.78 -6.12 10.91
C VAL A 80 0.04 -6.14 9.57
N ARG A 81 0.35 -5.20 8.67
CA ARG A 81 -0.15 -5.23 7.30
C ARG A 81 0.53 -6.33 6.49
N ASP A 82 -0.17 -6.88 5.51
CA ASP A 82 0.39 -7.86 4.59
C ASP A 82 1.60 -7.29 3.85
N ARG A 83 2.68 -8.09 3.75
CA ARG A 83 3.92 -7.68 3.10
C ARG A 83 3.72 -7.52 1.59
N ARG A 84 4.24 -6.43 1.04
CA ARG A 84 4.22 -6.13 -0.40
C ARG A 84 5.31 -6.90 -1.16
N PHE A 85 6.43 -7.17 -0.50
CA PHE A 85 7.63 -7.77 -1.05
C PHE A 85 8.02 -9.05 -0.28
N THR A 86 8.68 -9.96 -0.98
CA THR A 86 9.17 -11.22 -0.41
C THR A 86 10.58 -11.02 0.15
N ILE A 87 10.70 -10.74 1.44
CA ILE A 87 11.99 -10.52 2.11
C ILE A 87 12.49 -11.82 2.72
N GLN A 88 13.74 -12.20 2.42
CA GLN A 88 14.41 -13.33 3.06
C GLN A 88 14.98 -12.91 4.40
N THR A 89 14.47 -13.49 5.48
CA THR A 89 14.93 -13.26 6.85
C THR A 89 16.01 -14.26 7.26
N ASP A 90 16.90 -13.82 8.14
CA ASP A 90 18.04 -14.57 8.66
C ASP A 90 18.09 -14.44 10.19
N ASP A 91 17.55 -15.45 10.88
CA ASP A 91 17.45 -15.49 12.35
C ASP A 91 18.80 -15.54 13.05
N SER A 92 19.88 -15.91 12.34
CA SER A 92 21.23 -15.93 12.93
C SER A 92 21.71 -14.53 13.35
N ARG A 93 21.14 -13.47 12.75
CA ARG A 93 21.46 -12.07 13.03
C ARG A 93 20.95 -11.59 14.38
N ASP A 94 20.06 -12.34 15.03
CA ASP A 94 19.68 -12.10 16.42
C ASP A 94 20.87 -12.17 17.38
N ALA A 95 21.96 -12.87 16.99
CA ALA A 95 23.21 -12.89 17.76
C ALA A 95 23.91 -11.53 17.81
N LEU A 96 23.63 -10.61 16.86
CA LEU A 96 24.21 -9.27 16.84
C LEU A 96 23.56 -8.34 17.89
N LEU A 97 22.34 -8.65 18.33
CA LEU A 97 21.61 -7.87 19.32
C LEU A 97 22.11 -8.20 20.74
N THR A 98 22.37 -7.15 21.53
CA THR A 98 22.69 -7.30 22.95
C THR A 98 21.47 -7.74 23.75
N ALA A 99 21.68 -8.33 24.93
CA ALA A 99 20.58 -8.74 25.82
C ALA A 99 19.62 -7.57 26.13
N PHE A 100 20.17 -6.41 26.49
CA PHE A 100 19.38 -5.20 26.75
C PHE A 100 18.64 -4.69 25.50
N GLY A 101 19.27 -4.79 24.33
CA GLY A 101 18.63 -4.43 23.06
C GLY A 101 17.42 -5.32 22.77
N LYS A 102 17.54 -6.63 22.99
CA LYS A 102 16.43 -7.58 22.84
C LYS A 102 15.29 -7.28 23.80
N GLU A 103 15.59 -7.04 25.08
CA GLU A 103 14.57 -6.66 26.07
C GLU A 103 13.83 -5.37 25.67
N THR A 104 14.57 -4.36 25.21
CA THR A 104 13.98 -3.09 24.76
C THR A 104 13.06 -3.28 23.55
N LEU A 105 13.45 -4.14 22.59
CA LEU A 105 12.63 -4.46 21.42
C LEU A 105 11.35 -5.20 21.82
N VAL A 106 11.47 -6.20 22.70
CA VAL A 106 10.32 -6.98 23.20
C VAL A 106 9.33 -6.10 23.96
N ASP A 107 9.82 -5.19 24.79
CA ASP A 107 8.98 -4.33 25.64
C ASP A 107 8.09 -3.36 24.82
N ARG A 108 8.63 -2.76 23.74
CA ARG A 108 7.97 -1.59 23.09
C ARG A 108 7.74 -1.69 21.59
N TYR A 109 8.47 -2.55 20.89
CA TYR A 109 8.53 -2.53 19.42
C TYR A 109 7.92 -3.76 18.75
N LEU A 110 8.00 -4.93 19.39
CA LEU A 110 7.43 -6.16 18.84
C LEU A 110 5.91 -6.14 18.93
N LEU A 111 5.27 -6.54 17.83
CA LEU A 111 3.84 -6.83 17.79
C LEU A 111 3.55 -8.26 18.28
N PRO A 112 2.29 -8.57 18.68
CA PRO A 112 1.93 -9.91 19.10
C PRO A 112 2.24 -10.95 18.00
N GLY A 113 3.08 -11.94 18.33
CA GLY A 113 3.48 -12.99 17.39
C GLY A 113 4.61 -12.62 16.42
N GLU A 114 5.26 -11.48 16.61
CA GLU A 114 6.37 -11.01 15.77
C GLU A 114 7.74 -11.32 16.40
N ASN A 115 8.71 -11.78 15.60
CA ASN A 115 10.11 -11.93 16.02
C ASN A 115 10.95 -10.69 15.65
N PHE A 116 12.21 -10.61 16.12
CA PHE A 116 13.09 -9.48 15.82
C PHE A 116 13.33 -9.28 14.32
N GLN A 117 13.56 -10.37 13.58
CA GLN A 117 13.77 -10.30 12.13
C GLN A 117 12.47 -9.94 11.39
N ASP A 118 11.32 -10.36 11.92
CA ASP A 118 10.02 -10.01 11.35
C ASP A 118 9.71 -8.52 11.50
N LEU A 119 10.07 -7.92 12.65
CA LEU A 119 10.03 -6.47 12.86
C LEU A 119 10.85 -5.74 11.80
N PHE A 120 12.10 -6.17 11.58
CA PHE A 120 12.96 -5.53 10.59
C PHE A 120 12.44 -5.71 9.15
N ALA A 121 11.92 -6.89 8.83
CA ALA A 121 11.33 -7.15 7.52
C ALA A 121 10.05 -6.34 7.30
N ARG A 122 9.17 -6.22 8.29
CA ARG A 122 7.96 -5.38 8.23
C ARG A 122 8.32 -3.92 7.93
N VAL A 123 9.32 -3.39 8.64
CA VAL A 123 9.74 -1.99 8.45
C VAL A 123 10.39 -1.80 7.09
N ALA A 124 11.25 -2.73 6.66
CA ALA A 124 11.85 -2.68 5.34
C ALA A 124 10.80 -2.71 4.22
N ASP A 125 9.80 -3.59 4.33
CA ASP A 125 8.70 -3.69 3.37
C ASP A 125 7.86 -2.41 3.28
N ALA A 126 7.59 -1.79 4.43
CA ALA A 126 6.75 -0.60 4.51
C ALA A 126 7.32 0.63 3.79
N TYR A 127 8.65 0.79 3.79
CA TYR A 127 9.34 1.96 3.23
C TYR A 127 10.12 1.67 1.95
N ALA A 128 10.08 0.44 1.45
CA ALA A 128 10.73 0.10 0.19
C ALA A 128 9.89 0.52 -1.02
N ASP A 129 10.60 0.91 -2.08
CA ASP A 129 10.00 1.23 -3.38
C ASP A 129 9.83 -0.03 -4.25
N ASP A 130 10.77 -0.97 -4.13
CA ASP A 130 10.82 -2.21 -4.91
C ASP A 130 11.40 -3.38 -4.10
N GLN A 131 11.34 -4.57 -4.68
CA GLN A 131 11.75 -5.83 -4.06
C GLN A 131 13.25 -5.86 -3.67
N ASP A 132 14.12 -5.28 -4.50
CA ASP A 132 15.57 -5.25 -4.25
C ASP A 132 15.90 -4.20 -3.18
N HIS A 133 15.16 -3.09 -3.15
CA HIS A 133 15.24 -2.08 -2.11
C HIS A 133 14.79 -2.65 -0.76
N ALA A 134 13.71 -3.42 -0.72
CA ALA A 134 13.20 -4.06 0.48
C ALA A 134 14.22 -5.03 1.11
N GLN A 135 14.80 -5.92 0.30
CA GLN A 135 15.83 -6.84 0.80
C GLN A 135 17.07 -6.10 1.32
N ARG A 136 17.48 -5.03 0.62
CA ARG A 136 18.65 -4.23 0.99
C ARG A 136 18.43 -3.46 2.30
N LEU A 137 17.26 -2.85 2.48
CA LEU A 137 16.85 -2.21 3.73
C LEU A 137 16.88 -3.21 4.88
N TYR A 138 16.27 -4.38 4.71
CA TYR A 138 16.31 -5.45 5.70
C TYR A 138 17.74 -5.86 6.05
N ASP A 139 18.60 -6.05 5.05
CA ASP A 139 19.99 -6.43 5.27
C ASP A 139 20.77 -5.39 6.06
N TYR A 140 20.55 -4.11 5.79
CA TYR A 140 21.23 -3.03 6.51
C TYR A 140 20.75 -2.90 7.96
N ILE A 141 19.45 -3.04 8.20
CA ILE A 141 18.87 -2.97 9.56
C ILE A 141 19.30 -4.19 10.38
N SER A 142 19.14 -5.40 9.84
CA SER A 142 19.44 -6.66 10.55
C SER A 142 20.94 -6.85 10.82
N LYS A 143 21.83 -6.26 10.01
CA LYS A 143 23.27 -6.20 10.28
C LYS A 143 23.69 -5.03 11.19
N LEU A 144 22.73 -4.24 11.67
CA LEU A 144 22.92 -3.07 12.53
C LEU A 144 23.82 -1.98 11.89
N TRP A 145 23.83 -1.87 10.57
CA TRP A 145 24.58 -0.81 9.87
C TRP A 145 23.88 0.56 9.98
N PHE A 146 22.56 0.53 10.10
CA PHE A 146 21.77 1.65 10.55
C PHE A 146 20.57 1.14 11.37
N MET A 147 19.94 2.02 12.13
CA MET A 147 18.69 1.73 12.82
C MET A 147 17.69 2.86 12.53
N PRO A 148 16.45 2.55 12.12
CA PRO A 148 15.41 3.56 11.94
C PRO A 148 15.07 4.28 13.25
N ALA A 149 14.56 5.51 13.15
CA ALA A 149 14.05 6.23 14.30
C ALA A 149 12.85 5.50 14.93
N THR A 150 12.62 5.73 16.22
CA THR A 150 11.54 5.07 17.00
C THR A 150 10.17 5.05 16.31
N PRO A 151 9.59 6.15 15.79
CA PRO A 151 8.28 6.08 15.15
C PRO A 151 8.30 5.28 13.84
N VAL A 152 9.43 5.28 13.11
CA VAL A 152 9.58 4.50 11.87
C VAL A 152 9.56 3.01 12.19
N LEU A 153 10.26 2.61 13.26
CA LEU A 153 10.35 1.22 13.72
C LEU A 153 9.02 0.72 14.31
N SER A 154 8.38 1.53 15.16
CA SER A 154 7.13 1.16 15.84
C SER A 154 5.91 1.17 14.93
N ASN A 155 5.83 2.10 13.96
CA ASN A 155 4.63 2.34 13.16
C ASN A 155 4.72 1.77 11.73
N GLY A 156 5.92 1.54 11.20
CA GLY A 156 6.12 1.07 9.83
C GLY A 156 5.37 -0.24 9.55
N GLY A 157 4.52 -0.26 8.53
CA GLY A 157 3.77 -1.46 8.14
C GLY A 157 2.65 -1.85 9.11
N THR A 158 2.20 -0.92 9.97
CA THR A 158 1.13 -1.14 10.95
C THR A 158 -0.04 -0.19 10.73
N GLY A 159 -1.11 -0.40 11.48
CA GLY A 159 -2.21 0.55 11.62
C GLY A 159 -1.96 1.74 12.55
N ARG A 160 -0.76 1.88 13.12
CA ARG A 160 -0.44 2.89 14.14
C ARG A 160 0.10 4.16 13.52
N GLY A 161 -0.37 5.31 14.01
CA GLY A 161 0.34 6.59 13.99
C GLY A 161 0.98 7.04 12.67
N LEU A 162 1.81 8.07 12.75
CA LEU A 162 2.65 8.54 11.64
C LEU A 162 4.11 8.16 11.92
N PRO A 163 4.95 7.98 10.87
CA PRO A 163 6.36 7.64 11.03
C PRO A 163 7.25 8.87 11.28
N ILE A 164 6.71 9.89 11.95
CA ILE A 164 7.35 11.20 12.15
C ILE A 164 7.48 11.46 13.65
N SER A 165 8.68 11.82 14.13
CA SER A 165 8.95 12.12 15.55
C SER A 165 9.10 13.60 15.86
N CYS A 166 9.43 14.42 14.87
CA CYS A 166 9.87 15.79 15.10
C CYS A 166 9.09 16.74 14.21
N TYR A 167 8.53 17.78 14.81
CA TYR A 167 7.80 18.84 14.14
C TYR A 167 8.48 20.18 14.46
N LEU A 168 8.46 21.10 13.50
CA LEU A 168 8.95 22.46 13.65
C LEU A 168 7.81 23.40 13.30
N ASN A 169 7.44 24.24 14.26
CA ASN A 169 6.32 25.17 14.12
C ASN A 169 6.85 26.61 14.08
N SER A 170 6.13 27.47 13.37
CA SER A 170 6.33 28.92 13.37
C SER A 170 5.07 29.57 13.93
N VAL A 171 5.23 30.60 14.76
CA VAL A 171 4.12 31.23 15.47
C VAL A 171 3.91 32.64 14.93
N ASP A 172 2.72 32.92 14.44
CA ASP A 172 2.32 34.28 14.04
C ASP A 172 2.16 35.20 15.25
N ASP A 173 2.56 36.47 15.10
CA ASP A 173 2.44 37.50 16.15
C ASP A 173 1.01 38.06 16.26
N SER A 174 0.08 37.18 16.61
CA SER A 174 -1.30 37.52 16.94
C SER A 174 -1.83 36.58 18.02
N LEU A 175 -2.80 37.04 18.82
CA LEU A 175 -3.42 36.20 19.86
C LEU A 175 -4.02 34.92 19.26
N GLU A 176 -4.69 35.06 18.13
CA GLU A 176 -5.28 33.94 17.39
C GLU A 176 -4.19 32.96 16.90
N GLY A 177 -3.10 33.47 16.33
CA GLY A 177 -1.97 32.65 15.87
C GLY A 177 -1.29 31.87 17.00
N ILE A 178 -1.10 32.50 18.17
CA ILE A 178 -0.53 31.85 19.35
C ILE A 178 -1.46 30.74 19.86
N VAL A 179 -2.76 31.00 19.98
CA VAL A 179 -3.75 30.01 20.46
C VAL A 179 -3.88 28.84 19.49
N ASN A 180 -3.90 29.10 18.18
CA ASN A 180 -4.00 28.06 17.18
C ASN A 180 -2.75 27.17 17.13
N THR A 181 -1.56 27.76 17.21
CA THR A 181 -0.31 26.96 17.27
C THR A 181 -0.24 26.15 18.57
N TRP A 182 -0.76 26.68 19.68
CA TRP A 182 -0.87 25.92 20.92
C TRP A 182 -1.83 24.73 20.78
N ASN A 183 -3.01 24.94 20.18
CA ASN A 183 -3.96 23.85 19.90
C ASN A 183 -3.34 22.78 18.98
N GLU A 184 -2.60 23.18 17.94
CA GLU A 184 -1.87 22.26 17.08
C GLU A 184 -0.87 21.40 17.88
N ASN A 185 -0.06 22.02 18.75
CA ASN A 185 0.88 21.29 19.61
C ASN A 185 0.19 20.26 20.50
N VAL A 186 -1.04 20.54 20.97
CA VAL A 186 -1.84 19.59 21.75
C VAL A 186 -2.28 18.39 20.90
N TRP A 187 -2.56 18.59 19.61
CA TRP A 187 -2.89 17.49 18.70
C TRP A 187 -1.68 16.65 18.29
N LEU A 188 -0.49 17.25 18.26
CA LEU A 188 0.76 16.57 17.92
C LEU A 188 1.43 15.82 19.10
N ALA A 189 1.06 16.17 20.34
CA ALA A 189 1.58 15.57 21.57
C ALA A 189 0.90 14.23 21.91
#